data_AF-A0A5B9MBW9-F1
#
_entry.id   AF-A0A5B9MBW9-F1
#
_cell.length_a   1.000
_cell.length_b   1.000
_cell.length_c   1.000
_cell.angle_alpha   90.00
_cell.angle_beta   90.00
_cell.angle_gamma   90.00
#
_symmetry.space_group_name_H-M   'P 1'
#
loop_
_entity.id
_entity.type
_entity.pdbx_description
1 polymer ?
#
loop_
_entity_poly.entity_id
_entity_poly.type
_entity_poly.pdbx_seq_one_letter_code
_entity_poly.pdbx_strand_id
1 'polypeptide(L)'
;MHSMIRGIVASVAILTLLVAMPERSHAGLLFENQQLGYQYLWPNQSSVYFDPGPILVGPGVELPGLYTAGHNSDATVDFSDTEIRIDFYTSGPWWTAGFNGFRVYDINDTLPDFTSVALGPGSNMAGLDVSRIQFDSDNIYLDWNGLMTTTETIVSLYVNVPPPLPPPTPASHAGAAPEPGMLSIVAVGLLGSVFRRRRVARRPGRATVPGELVV
;
A
#
# COMPACT_ATOMS: atom_id res chain seq x y z
N MET A 1 -67.64 18.50 55.38
CA MET A 1 -66.30 18.99 55.00
C MET A 1 -65.32 17.84 55.16
N HIS A 2 -65.09 17.06 54.09
CA HIS A 2 -64.22 15.88 54.10
C HIS A 2 -62.86 16.26 53.49
N SER A 3 -61.79 16.03 54.26
CA SER A 3 -60.42 16.47 53.98
C SER A 3 -59.53 15.30 53.52
N MET A 4 -58.95 15.48 52.33
CA MET A 4 -57.59 15.13 51.84
C MET A 4 -57.05 13.69 52.05
N ILE A 5 -56.86 12.90 50.99
CA ILE A 5 -55.63 12.78 50.14
C ILE A 5 -54.34 12.57 50.93
N ARG A 6 -53.67 11.40 50.76
CA ARG A 6 -52.22 11.28 50.50
C ARG A 6 -51.90 9.94 49.81
N GLY A 7 -51.44 10.02 48.56
CA GLY A 7 -50.80 8.92 47.84
C GLY A 7 -49.32 8.84 48.18
N ILE A 8 -48.76 7.63 48.11
CA ILE A 8 -47.32 7.37 48.15
C ILE A 8 -46.99 6.66 46.84
N VAL A 9 -46.30 7.37 45.94
CA VAL A 9 -45.69 6.80 44.73
C VAL A 9 -44.23 6.52 45.08
N ALA A 10 -43.85 5.25 45.10
CA ALA A 10 -42.47 4.83 45.28
C ALA A 10 -41.77 4.79 43.92
N SER A 11 -40.78 5.67 43.72
CA SER A 11 -39.92 5.69 42.54
C SER A 11 -38.85 4.61 42.65
N VAL A 12 -38.83 3.67 41.69
CA VAL A 12 -37.75 2.68 41.53
C VAL A 12 -36.72 3.27 40.57
N ALA A 13 -35.50 3.52 41.07
CA ALA A 13 -34.36 3.88 40.23
C ALA A 13 -33.62 2.60 39.81
N ILE A 14 -33.61 2.30 38.51
CA ILE A 14 -32.82 1.21 37.93
C ILE A 14 -31.46 1.78 37.53
N LEU A 15 -30.40 1.30 38.17
CA LEU A 15 -29.01 1.63 37.85
C LEU A 15 -28.50 0.64 36.79
N THR A 16 -28.34 1.10 35.54
CA THR A 16 -27.76 0.31 34.46
C THR A 16 -26.23 0.33 34.56
N LEU A 17 -25.63 -0.83 34.84
CA LEU A 17 -24.18 -1.03 34.81
C LEU A 17 -23.76 -1.20 33.34
N LEU A 18 -23.19 -0.13 32.76
CA LEU A 18 -22.58 -0.16 31.43
C LEU A 18 -21.23 -0.88 31.53
N VAL A 19 -21.19 -2.16 31.18
CA VAL A 19 -19.94 -2.89 31.01
C VAL A 19 -19.32 -2.41 29.69
N ALA A 20 -18.29 -1.57 29.78
CA ALA A 20 -17.44 -1.23 28.64
C ALA A 20 -16.70 -2.52 28.22
N MET A 21 -17.22 -3.20 27.20
CA MET A 21 -16.48 -4.28 26.56
C MET A 21 -15.30 -3.65 25.82
N PRO A 22 -14.07 -4.17 25.99
CA PRO A 22 -12.98 -3.76 25.13
C PRO A 22 -13.32 -4.20 23.71
N GLU A 23 -13.54 -3.24 22.81
CA GLU A 23 -13.56 -3.49 21.39
C GLU A 23 -12.22 -4.12 21.01
N ARG A 24 -12.25 -5.39 20.61
CA ARG A 24 -11.06 -6.03 20.04
C ARG A 24 -10.85 -5.40 18.66
N SER A 25 -10.05 -4.34 18.59
CA SER A 25 -9.44 -3.95 17.31
C SER A 25 -8.35 -4.96 16.97
N HIS A 26 -8.74 -6.17 16.59
CA HIS A 26 -7.89 -6.92 15.67
C HIS A 26 -8.12 -6.24 14.32
N ALA A 27 -7.15 -5.45 13.87
CA ALA A 27 -6.98 -5.27 12.44
C ALA A 27 -6.64 -6.68 11.91
N GLY A 28 -7.69 -7.45 11.61
CA GLY A 28 -7.56 -8.81 11.11
C GLY A 28 -6.86 -8.78 9.76
N LEU A 29 -6.14 -9.85 9.46
CA LEU A 29 -5.69 -10.11 8.11
C LEU A 29 -6.92 -10.11 7.20
N LEU A 30 -6.84 -9.39 6.08
CA LEU A 30 -7.94 -9.30 5.13
C LEU A 30 -8.01 -10.59 4.32
N PHE A 31 -6.93 -10.97 3.64
CA PHE A 31 -6.90 -12.20 2.85
C PHE A 31 -6.01 -13.29 3.43
N GLU A 32 -4.91 -12.94 4.11
CA GLU A 32 -3.91 -13.93 4.51
C GLU A 32 -4.47 -14.96 5.51
N ASN A 33 -4.27 -16.25 5.22
CA ASN A 33 -4.87 -17.39 5.93
C ASN A 33 -6.41 -17.46 5.89
N GLN A 34 -7.06 -16.71 4.99
CA GLN A 34 -8.50 -16.76 4.78
C GLN A 34 -8.85 -17.61 3.56
N GLN A 35 -10.11 -18.09 3.54
CA GLN A 35 -10.68 -18.71 2.35
C GLN A 35 -11.42 -17.68 1.50
N LEU A 36 -11.09 -17.62 0.21
CA LEU A 36 -11.74 -16.77 -0.77
C LEU A 36 -12.51 -17.62 -1.79
N GLY A 37 -13.59 -17.05 -2.32
CA GLY A 37 -14.16 -17.48 -3.58
C GLY A 37 -13.47 -16.77 -4.75
N TYR A 38 -13.24 -17.50 -5.84
CA TYR A 38 -12.77 -16.94 -7.11
C TYR A 38 -13.61 -17.52 -8.25
N GLN A 39 -14.04 -16.69 -9.17
CA GLN A 39 -14.73 -17.13 -10.37
C GLN A 39 -14.23 -16.34 -11.58
N TYR A 40 -13.99 -17.02 -12.69
CA TYR A 40 -13.89 -16.37 -13.98
C TYR A 40 -15.27 -16.30 -14.61
N LEU A 41 -15.70 -15.09 -14.99
CA LEU A 41 -17.06 -14.82 -15.48
C LEU A 41 -17.01 -14.40 -16.94
N TRP A 42 -17.83 -15.06 -17.76
CA TRP A 42 -17.97 -14.78 -19.19
C TRP A 42 -19.27 -15.41 -19.72
N PRO A 43 -20.03 -14.75 -20.61
CA PRO A 43 -19.82 -13.43 -21.21
C PRO A 43 -20.47 -12.27 -20.42
N ASN A 44 -20.93 -12.53 -19.19
CA ASN A 44 -21.59 -11.57 -18.30
C ASN A 44 -21.30 -11.96 -16.83
N GLN A 45 -21.63 -11.07 -15.87
CA GLN A 45 -21.37 -11.29 -14.44
C GLN A 45 -22.20 -12.43 -13.80
N SER A 46 -23.20 -12.97 -14.49
CA SER A 46 -24.04 -14.07 -13.97
C SER A 46 -23.67 -15.43 -14.54
N SER A 47 -22.68 -15.50 -15.44
CA SER A 47 -22.27 -16.73 -16.13
C SER A 47 -20.87 -17.12 -15.67
N VAL A 48 -20.80 -18.15 -14.82
CA VAL A 48 -19.53 -18.70 -14.35
C VAL A 48 -18.93 -19.56 -15.45
N TYR A 49 -17.78 -19.13 -15.98
CA TYR A 49 -17.01 -19.88 -16.96
C TYR A 49 -16.04 -20.86 -16.30
N PHE A 50 -15.44 -20.43 -15.18
CA PHE A 50 -14.53 -21.25 -14.38
C PHE A 50 -14.69 -20.94 -12.88
N ASP A 51 -14.62 -21.99 -12.07
CA ASP A 51 -14.69 -21.94 -10.61
C ASP A 51 -13.76 -23.03 -10.06
N PRO A 52 -12.62 -22.68 -9.43
CA PRO A 52 -11.71 -23.64 -8.81
C PRO A 52 -12.21 -24.16 -7.45
N GLY A 53 -13.32 -23.64 -6.93
CA GLY A 53 -13.76 -23.81 -5.55
C GLY A 53 -13.06 -22.86 -4.58
N PRO A 54 -13.19 -23.09 -3.26
CA PRO A 54 -12.57 -22.26 -2.24
C PRO A 54 -11.04 -22.27 -2.35
N ILE A 55 -10.44 -21.08 -2.28
CA ILE A 55 -8.99 -20.87 -2.31
C ILE A 55 -8.53 -20.47 -0.91
N LEU A 56 -7.55 -21.16 -0.35
CA LEU A 56 -6.87 -20.74 0.87
C LEU A 56 -5.69 -19.86 0.50
N VAL A 57 -5.70 -18.60 0.95
CA VAL A 57 -4.60 -17.66 0.71
C VAL A 57 -3.43 -17.98 1.62
N GLY A 58 -2.23 -18.00 1.06
CA GLY A 58 -1.01 -18.24 1.81
C GLY A 58 0.25 -17.94 1.01
N PRO A 59 1.37 -18.58 1.34
CA PRO A 59 2.62 -18.29 0.64
C PRO A 59 2.60 -18.76 -0.83
N GLY A 60 2.69 -17.79 -1.74
CA GLY A 60 2.89 -18.00 -3.17
C GLY A 60 1.59 -18.26 -3.95
N VAL A 61 1.73 -18.43 -5.27
CA VAL A 61 0.61 -18.45 -6.22
C VAL A 61 -0.49 -19.46 -5.85
N GLU A 62 -1.70 -18.96 -5.61
CA GLU A 62 -2.89 -19.77 -5.36
C GLU A 62 -3.49 -20.37 -6.63
N LEU A 63 -3.48 -19.62 -7.73
CA LEU A 63 -3.97 -20.10 -9.04
C LEU A 63 -2.85 -20.05 -10.08
N PRO A 64 -2.31 -21.20 -10.51
CA PRO A 64 -1.37 -21.25 -11.63
C PRO A 64 -2.06 -21.05 -13.00
N GLY A 65 -3.25 -20.43 -12.98
CA GLY A 65 -4.43 -20.89 -13.70
C GLY A 65 -5.57 -19.87 -13.72
N LEU A 66 -5.56 -18.83 -14.56
CA LEU A 66 -6.58 -17.77 -14.57
C LEU A 66 -8.03 -18.28 -14.77
N TYR A 67 -8.24 -19.28 -15.63
CA TYR A 67 -9.54 -19.92 -15.86
C TYR A 67 -9.47 -21.42 -16.15
N THR A 68 -8.36 -22.08 -15.78
CA THR A 68 -8.22 -23.54 -15.88
C THR A 68 -7.36 -24.06 -14.75
N ALA A 69 -7.75 -25.22 -14.20
CA ALA A 69 -6.95 -25.95 -13.21
C ALA A 69 -5.76 -26.66 -13.91
N GLY A 70 -4.75 -25.90 -14.31
CA GLY A 70 -3.55 -26.41 -14.98
C GLY A 70 -2.59 -25.30 -15.40
N HIS A 71 -1.29 -25.59 -15.45
CA HIS A 71 -0.17 -24.65 -15.63
C HIS A 71 -0.12 -23.90 -17.00
N ASN A 72 -1.18 -23.96 -17.80
CA ASN A 72 -1.21 -23.43 -19.17
C ASN A 72 -2.37 -22.43 -19.37
N SER A 73 -2.79 -21.73 -18.32
CA SER A 73 -3.76 -20.62 -18.46
C SER A 73 -3.07 -19.34 -18.99
N ASP A 74 -3.74 -18.21 -19.15
CA ASP A 74 -3.08 -16.99 -19.66
C ASP A 74 -2.27 -16.21 -18.60
N ALA A 75 -2.48 -16.50 -17.32
CA ALA A 75 -1.88 -15.78 -16.21
C ALA A 75 -1.92 -16.58 -14.90
N THR A 76 -1.06 -16.24 -13.94
CA THR A 76 -1.19 -16.67 -12.54
C THR A 76 -2.00 -15.67 -11.75
N VAL A 77 -2.70 -16.12 -10.69
CA VAL A 77 -3.32 -15.25 -9.68
C VAL A 77 -2.67 -15.57 -8.33
N ASP A 78 -2.12 -14.54 -7.70
CA ASP A 78 -1.40 -14.57 -6.44
C ASP A 78 -2.06 -13.59 -5.48
N PHE A 79 -2.44 -14.07 -4.30
CA PHE A 79 -3.08 -13.28 -3.26
C PHE A 79 -2.07 -13.04 -2.13
N SER A 80 -1.96 -11.80 -1.70
CA SER A 80 -1.38 -11.47 -0.39
C SER A 80 -2.46 -10.86 0.49
N ASP A 81 -2.13 -10.52 1.73
CA ASP A 81 -3.10 -9.95 2.68
C ASP A 81 -3.99 -8.83 2.10
N THR A 82 -3.43 -7.94 1.27
CA THR A 82 -4.16 -6.76 0.74
C THR A 82 -3.97 -6.55 -0.76
N GLU A 83 -3.38 -7.51 -1.47
CA GLU A 83 -3.14 -7.42 -2.92
C GLU A 83 -3.65 -8.66 -3.65
N ILE A 84 -4.32 -8.44 -4.78
CA ILE A 84 -4.61 -9.47 -5.78
C ILE A 84 -3.72 -9.17 -6.98
N ARG A 85 -2.75 -10.05 -7.26
CA ARG A 85 -1.79 -9.89 -8.35
C ARG A 85 -2.05 -10.91 -9.45
N ILE A 86 -2.09 -10.43 -10.69
CA ILE A 86 -2.24 -11.22 -11.91
C ILE A 86 -1.01 -10.99 -12.78
N ASP A 87 -0.28 -12.07 -13.06
CA ASP A 87 0.94 -12.06 -13.87
C ASP A 87 0.71 -12.84 -15.17
N PHE A 88 0.62 -12.14 -16.30
CA PHE A 88 0.33 -12.73 -17.60
C PHE A 88 1.59 -13.28 -18.26
N TYR A 89 1.46 -14.45 -18.88
CA TYR A 89 2.54 -15.08 -19.64
C TYR A 89 2.12 -15.47 -21.07
N THR A 90 0.95 -15.02 -21.50
CA THR A 90 0.50 -15.08 -22.91
C THR A 90 0.24 -13.68 -23.46
N SER A 91 0.13 -13.57 -24.78
CA SER A 91 -0.16 -12.30 -25.45
C SER A 91 -1.37 -12.47 -26.36
N GLY A 92 -2.31 -11.54 -26.29
CA GLY A 92 -3.48 -11.56 -27.16
C GLY A 92 -4.60 -10.64 -26.70
N PRO A 93 -5.63 -10.47 -27.56
CA PRO A 93 -6.85 -9.79 -27.17
C PRO A 93 -7.74 -10.69 -26.32
N TRP A 94 -8.37 -10.11 -25.31
CA TRP A 94 -9.57 -10.68 -24.70
C TRP A 94 -10.78 -10.49 -25.61
N TRP A 95 -11.61 -11.53 -25.76
CA TRP A 95 -12.84 -11.42 -26.55
C TRP A 95 -13.80 -10.37 -25.98
N THR A 96 -14.38 -9.54 -26.85
CA THR A 96 -15.39 -8.54 -26.50
C THR A 96 -16.73 -9.19 -26.13
N ALA A 97 -17.32 -8.78 -25.01
CA ALA A 97 -18.51 -9.33 -24.38
C ALA A 97 -19.10 -8.31 -23.39
N GLY A 98 -20.19 -8.66 -22.68
CA GLY A 98 -20.75 -7.81 -21.62
C GLY A 98 -19.90 -7.78 -20.34
N PHE A 99 -19.11 -8.84 -20.12
CA PHE A 99 -18.10 -8.95 -19.08
C PHE A 99 -17.11 -10.05 -19.49
N ASN A 100 -15.82 -9.83 -19.28
CA ASN A 100 -14.78 -10.85 -19.43
C ASN A 100 -13.68 -10.59 -18.41
N GLY A 101 -13.68 -11.36 -17.33
CA GLY A 101 -12.77 -11.15 -16.21
C GLY A 101 -13.14 -11.99 -15.00
N PHE A 102 -12.75 -11.57 -13.80
CA PHE A 102 -12.94 -12.35 -12.59
C PHE A 102 -13.78 -11.65 -11.53
N ARG A 103 -14.26 -12.48 -10.59
CA ARG A 103 -14.82 -12.11 -9.31
C ARG A 103 -14.03 -12.78 -8.19
N VAL A 104 -13.63 -12.00 -7.20
CA VAL A 104 -13.19 -12.49 -5.89
C VAL A 104 -14.28 -12.15 -4.88
N TYR A 105 -14.63 -13.08 -4.00
CA TYR A 105 -15.70 -12.85 -3.05
C TYR A 105 -15.48 -13.54 -1.70
N ASP A 106 -16.08 -12.98 -0.65
CA ASP A 106 -16.15 -13.63 0.65
C ASP A 106 -17.13 -14.81 0.58
N ILE A 107 -16.59 -16.01 0.66
CA ILE A 107 -17.37 -17.24 0.53
C ILE A 107 -18.10 -17.61 1.83
N ASN A 108 -17.62 -17.16 2.98
CA ASN A 108 -18.13 -17.58 4.30
C ASN A 108 -18.66 -16.43 5.15
N ASP A 109 -18.64 -15.19 4.65
CA ASP A 109 -19.01 -13.98 5.41
C ASP A 109 -18.12 -13.84 6.67
N THR A 110 -16.81 -13.95 6.46
CA THR A 110 -15.77 -14.00 7.51
C THR A 110 -14.65 -13.00 7.33
N LEU A 111 -14.52 -12.42 6.14
CA LEU A 111 -13.54 -11.37 5.84
C LEU A 111 -14.05 -10.03 6.38
N PRO A 112 -13.15 -9.09 6.71
CA PRO A 112 -13.54 -7.69 6.83
C PRO A 112 -14.10 -7.16 5.51
N ASP A 113 -15.16 -6.33 5.57
CA ASP A 113 -15.76 -5.69 4.40
C ASP A 113 -14.72 -5.05 3.48
N PHE A 114 -14.90 -5.19 2.17
CA PHE A 114 -14.15 -4.41 1.19
C PHE A 114 -14.67 -2.97 1.16
N THR A 115 -13.86 -2.07 1.70
CA THR A 115 -14.12 -0.62 1.79
C THR A 115 -13.46 0.16 0.66
N SER A 116 -12.44 -0.39 0.01
CA SER A 116 -11.80 0.20 -1.16
C SER A 116 -11.09 -0.85 -2.01
N VAL A 117 -11.11 -0.63 -3.33
CA VAL A 117 -10.28 -1.36 -4.29
C VAL A 117 -9.67 -0.36 -5.27
N ALA A 118 -8.36 -0.46 -5.50
CA ALA A 118 -7.64 0.44 -6.40
C ALA A 118 -6.64 -0.34 -7.26
N LEU A 119 -6.35 0.19 -8.46
CA LEU A 119 -5.25 -0.33 -9.27
C LEU A 119 -3.92 -0.05 -8.58
N GLY A 120 -3.11 -1.08 -8.45
CA GLY A 120 -1.74 -0.99 -7.98
C GLY A 120 -0.84 -0.29 -8.99
N PRO A 121 0.21 0.43 -8.53
CA PRO A 121 1.12 1.16 -9.41
C PRO A 121 1.96 0.24 -10.31
N GLY A 122 2.03 -1.06 -10.00
CA GLY A 122 2.66 -2.07 -10.85
C GLY A 122 1.81 -2.54 -12.04
N SER A 123 0.54 -2.11 -12.11
CA SER A 123 -0.35 -2.49 -13.22
C SER A 123 0.07 -1.80 -14.51
N ASN A 124 0.20 -2.55 -15.61
CA ASN A 124 0.66 -2.05 -16.90
C ASN A 124 -0.22 -2.47 -18.10
N MET A 125 -1.37 -3.11 -17.85
CA MET A 125 -2.32 -3.48 -18.91
C MET A 125 -2.88 -2.24 -19.60
N ALA A 126 -2.62 -2.11 -20.90
CA ALA A 126 -3.09 -0.98 -21.69
C ALA A 126 -4.63 -0.92 -21.74
N GLY A 127 -5.19 0.24 -21.39
CA GLY A 127 -6.65 0.47 -21.38
C GLY A 127 -7.37 -0.06 -20.13
N LEU A 128 -6.63 -0.64 -19.17
CA LEU A 128 -7.16 -0.94 -17.86
C LEU A 128 -7.16 0.33 -17.01
N ASP A 129 -8.30 0.65 -16.41
CA ASP A 129 -8.46 1.76 -15.47
C ASP A 129 -9.49 1.39 -14.38
N VAL A 130 -9.68 2.28 -13.42
CA VAL A 130 -10.57 2.05 -12.28
C VAL A 130 -12.04 1.89 -12.66
N SER A 131 -12.47 2.33 -13.85
CA SER A 131 -13.87 2.15 -14.31
C SER A 131 -14.21 0.69 -14.61
N ARG A 132 -13.19 -0.16 -14.75
CA ARG A 132 -13.30 -1.60 -14.95
C ARG A 132 -13.32 -2.40 -13.66
N ILE A 133 -13.26 -1.72 -12.51
CA ILE A 133 -13.35 -2.32 -11.18
C ILE A 133 -14.73 -2.00 -10.60
N GLN A 134 -15.40 -3.03 -10.08
CA GLN A 134 -16.63 -2.88 -9.31
C GLN A 134 -16.47 -3.68 -8.02
N PHE A 135 -16.90 -3.12 -6.89
CA PHE A 135 -16.85 -3.85 -5.62
C PHE A 135 -17.98 -3.42 -4.68
N ASP A 136 -18.31 -4.31 -3.75
CA ASP A 136 -19.15 -4.08 -2.58
C ASP A 136 -18.47 -4.69 -1.34
N SER A 137 -19.16 -4.87 -0.22
CA SER A 137 -18.58 -5.42 1.01
C SER A 137 -17.96 -6.81 0.82
N ASP A 138 -18.49 -7.62 -0.10
CA ASP A 138 -18.21 -9.05 -0.17
C ASP A 138 -17.70 -9.47 -1.55
N ASN A 139 -17.66 -8.56 -2.52
CA ASN A 139 -17.34 -8.86 -3.91
C ASN A 139 -16.39 -7.85 -4.53
N ILE A 140 -15.44 -8.34 -5.32
CA ILE A 140 -14.56 -7.56 -6.17
C ILE A 140 -14.63 -8.14 -7.58
N TYR A 141 -14.97 -7.31 -8.55
CA TYR A 141 -15.04 -7.64 -9.96
C TYR A 141 -14.01 -6.81 -10.74
N LEU A 142 -13.29 -7.47 -11.65
CA LEU A 142 -12.41 -6.81 -12.61
C LEU A 142 -12.79 -7.22 -14.03
N ASP A 143 -13.03 -6.24 -14.91
CA ASP A 143 -13.41 -6.46 -16.30
C ASP A 143 -12.33 -5.96 -17.29
N TRP A 144 -11.54 -6.87 -17.85
CA TRP A 144 -10.59 -6.55 -18.91
C TRP A 144 -11.14 -6.86 -20.30
N ASN A 145 -12.46 -6.85 -20.47
CA ASN A 145 -13.09 -7.07 -21.76
C ASN A 145 -12.50 -6.20 -22.88
N GLY A 146 -12.11 -6.85 -23.97
CA GLY A 146 -11.56 -6.20 -25.17
C GLY A 146 -10.15 -5.63 -25.00
N LEU A 147 -9.50 -5.83 -23.86
CA LEU A 147 -8.13 -5.38 -23.63
C LEU A 147 -7.10 -6.35 -24.20
N MET A 148 -5.88 -5.86 -24.37
CA MET A 148 -4.74 -6.62 -24.86
C MET A 148 -3.80 -6.97 -23.70
N THR A 149 -3.25 -8.18 -23.73
CA THR A 149 -2.17 -8.62 -22.85
C THR A 149 -0.88 -8.84 -23.63
N THR A 150 0.23 -8.79 -22.91
CA THR A 150 1.54 -9.28 -23.30
C THR A 150 2.04 -10.24 -22.24
N THR A 151 3.12 -10.97 -22.53
CA THR A 151 3.81 -11.83 -21.54
C THR A 151 4.52 -11.05 -20.41
N GLU A 152 4.41 -9.72 -20.43
CA GLU A 152 4.94 -8.82 -19.39
C GLU A 152 3.81 -8.04 -18.70
N THR A 153 2.56 -8.38 -19.02
CA THR A 153 1.41 -7.68 -18.46
C THR A 153 1.22 -8.11 -17.01
N ILE A 154 1.16 -7.13 -16.12
CA ILE A 154 0.87 -7.26 -14.71
C ILE A 154 -0.38 -6.45 -14.43
N VAL A 155 -1.30 -7.04 -13.67
CA VAL A 155 -2.43 -6.34 -13.07
C VAL A 155 -2.41 -6.58 -11.57
N SER A 156 -2.52 -5.52 -10.79
CA SER A 156 -2.51 -5.57 -9.34
C SER A 156 -3.67 -4.77 -8.80
N LEU A 157 -4.42 -5.34 -7.86
CA LEU A 157 -5.50 -4.69 -7.14
C LEU A 157 -5.13 -4.59 -5.66
N TYR A 158 -5.11 -3.38 -5.12
CA TYR A 158 -4.93 -3.12 -3.69
C TYR A 158 -6.32 -3.00 -3.04
N VAL A 159 -6.54 -3.74 -1.95
CA VAL A 159 -7.83 -3.84 -1.26
C VAL A 159 -7.69 -3.32 0.17
N ASN A 160 -8.59 -2.43 0.58
CA ASN A 160 -8.62 -1.79 1.90
C ASN A 160 -7.36 -0.99 2.28
N VAL A 161 -6.47 -0.74 1.33
CA VAL A 161 -5.26 0.07 1.51
C VAL A 161 -5.08 1.01 0.31
N PRO A 162 -4.59 2.24 0.54
CA PRO A 162 -4.24 3.12 -0.57
C PRO A 162 -3.04 2.53 -1.33
N PRO A 163 -2.98 2.67 -2.67
CA PRO A 163 -1.79 2.32 -3.44
C PRO A 163 -0.55 3.04 -2.88
N PRO A 164 0.64 2.40 -2.87
CA PRO A 164 1.86 3.07 -2.47
C PRO A 164 2.05 4.35 -3.27
N LEU A 165 2.33 5.47 -2.57
CA LEU A 165 2.61 6.73 -3.25
C LEU A 165 3.80 6.54 -4.20
N PRO A 166 3.76 7.08 -5.43
CA PRO A 166 4.92 7.05 -6.31
C PRO A 166 6.11 7.70 -5.60
N PRO A 167 7.35 7.24 -5.85
CA PRO A 167 8.52 7.85 -5.27
C PRO A 167 8.50 9.36 -5.55
N PRO A 168 8.87 10.21 -4.56
CA PRO A 168 8.85 11.65 -4.77
C PRO A 168 9.66 11.96 -6.01
N THR A 169 9.02 12.61 -6.99
CA THR A 169 9.71 13.10 -8.18
C THR A 169 10.86 13.98 -7.68
N PRO A 170 12.12 13.72 -8.06
CA PRO A 170 13.22 14.59 -7.65
C PRO A 170 12.85 16.01 -8.02
N ALA A 171 12.72 16.88 -7.01
CA ALA A 171 12.41 18.28 -7.25
C ALA A 171 13.45 18.81 -8.24
N SER A 172 13.01 19.23 -9.43
CA SER A 172 13.85 19.98 -10.34
C SER A 172 14.36 21.20 -9.55
N HIS A 173 15.67 21.37 -9.46
CA HIS A 173 16.34 22.34 -8.60
C HIS A 173 16.08 23.79 -9.05
N ALA A 174 14.86 24.28 -8.85
CA ALA A 174 14.53 25.69 -9.02
C ALA A 174 14.45 26.34 -7.63
N GLY A 175 15.60 26.83 -7.17
CA GLY A 175 15.70 27.76 -6.04
C GLY A 175 15.82 27.10 -4.67
N ALA A 176 17.02 26.64 -4.34
CA ALA A 176 17.38 26.34 -2.95
C ALA A 176 17.28 27.64 -2.12
N ALA A 177 16.24 27.76 -1.30
CA ALA A 177 16.28 28.61 -0.11
C ALA A 177 17.20 27.90 0.91
N PRO A 178 18.26 28.55 1.42
CA PRO A 178 19.17 27.89 2.36
C PRO A 178 18.45 27.60 3.67
N GLU A 179 18.35 26.32 4.03
CA GLU A 179 17.80 25.92 5.33
C GLU A 179 18.77 26.36 6.47
N PRO A 180 18.25 26.94 7.57
CA PRO A 180 19.06 27.58 8.63
C PRO A 180 19.92 26.61 9.47
N GLY A 181 20.05 25.33 9.11
CA GLY A 181 20.86 24.35 9.82
C GLY A 181 22.38 24.46 9.61
N MET A 182 22.83 25.16 8.55
CA MET A 182 24.25 25.20 8.16
C MET A 182 25.04 26.38 8.75
N LEU A 183 24.38 27.36 9.39
CA LEU A 183 25.07 28.55 9.94
C LEU A 183 25.71 28.31 11.33
N SER A 184 25.41 27.20 12.00
CA SER A 184 25.91 26.93 13.36
C SER A 184 27.38 26.49 13.41
N ILE A 185 27.93 25.90 12.33
CA ILE A 185 29.32 25.37 12.33
C ILE A 185 30.37 26.40 11.88
N VAL A 186 29.98 27.48 11.20
CA VAL A 186 30.93 28.55 10.82
C VAL A 186 31.20 29.50 12.01
N ALA A 187 30.32 29.57 13.00
CA ALA A 187 30.47 30.46 14.17
C ALA A 187 31.48 29.99 15.24
N VAL A 188 31.88 28.71 15.25
CA VAL A 188 32.83 28.17 16.25
C VAL A 188 34.30 28.25 15.77
N GLY A 189 34.55 28.41 14.46
CA GLY A 189 35.89 28.40 13.88
C GLY A 189 36.72 29.68 14.03
N LEU A 190 36.12 30.83 14.36
CA LEU A 190 36.79 32.14 14.33
C LEU A 190 37.26 32.69 15.69
N LEU A 191 37.04 31.97 16.80
CA LEU A 191 37.47 32.39 18.15
C LEU A 191 38.81 31.77 18.63
N GLY A 192 39.44 30.90 17.83
CA GLY A 192 40.67 30.20 18.21
C GLY A 192 42.00 30.92 17.91
N SER A 193 41.97 32.07 17.23
CA SER A 193 43.18 32.67 16.63
C SER A 193 43.84 33.81 17.43
N VAL A 194 43.34 34.19 18.62
CA VAL A 194 43.87 35.35 19.37
C VAL A 194 44.84 35.01 20.52
N PHE A 195 44.95 33.76 20.97
CA PHE A 195 45.77 33.45 22.18
C PHE A 195 47.13 32.79 21.97
N ARG A 196 47.60 32.60 20.74
CA ARG A 196 48.88 31.88 20.51
C ARG A 196 49.87 32.66 19.66
N ARG A 197 50.39 33.78 20.19
CA ARG A 197 51.73 34.31 19.83
C ARG A 197 52.13 35.50 20.72
N ARG A 198 52.38 35.23 22.00
CA ARG A 198 53.34 36.02 22.80
C ARG A 198 54.18 35.06 23.64
N ARG A 199 55.49 35.33 23.67
CA ARG A 199 56.64 34.48 24.10
C ARG A 199 57.05 33.53 22.96
N VAL A 200 58.21 33.67 22.34
CA VAL A 200 59.53 33.77 22.98
C VAL A 200 60.45 34.68 22.16
N ALA A 201 61.13 35.59 22.86
CA ALA A 201 62.23 36.36 22.35
C ALA A 201 63.56 35.61 22.56
N ARG A 202 64.48 35.81 21.60
CA ARG A 202 65.94 35.70 21.68
C ARG A 202 66.56 34.29 21.78
N ARG A 203 67.32 33.93 20.75
CA ARG A 203 68.77 34.17 20.72
C ARG A 203 69.37 34.05 19.29
N PRO A 204 70.51 34.72 19.02
CA PRO A 204 71.06 34.93 17.68
C PRO A 204 72.23 33.98 17.37
N GLY A 205 72.56 33.83 16.09
CA GLY A 205 73.92 33.43 15.70
C GLY A 205 74.08 32.94 14.26
N ARG A 206 74.83 33.73 13.47
CA ARG A 206 75.89 33.29 12.54
C ARG A 206 75.44 32.60 11.23
N ALA A 207 75.34 33.29 10.09
CA ALA A 207 76.36 33.86 9.18
C ALA A 207 76.86 32.89 8.08
N THR A 208 76.84 33.39 6.83
CA THR A 208 77.69 33.07 5.64
C THR A 208 77.42 31.70 4.95
N VAL A 209 77.34 31.49 3.61
CA VAL A 209 77.84 32.08 2.32
C VAL A 209 76.93 31.56 1.15
N PRO A 210 76.91 32.18 -0.07
CA PRO A 210 76.00 31.86 -1.18
C PRO A 210 76.62 30.95 -2.28
N GLY A 211 75.78 30.48 -3.20
CA GLY A 211 76.12 29.70 -4.39
C GLY A 211 75.13 28.55 -4.56
N GLU A 212 74.63 28.16 -5.72
CA GLU A 212 75.01 28.45 -7.10
C GLU A 212 73.86 27.99 -8.00
N LEU A 213 73.84 28.57 -9.19
CA LEU A 213 72.93 28.37 -10.31
C LEU A 213 73.16 27.00 -10.97
N VAL A 214 72.26 26.60 -11.87
CA VAL A 214 72.48 25.85 -13.14
C VAL A 214 71.60 24.61 -13.30
N VAL A 215 70.67 24.78 -14.27
CA VAL A 215 69.98 23.84 -15.19
C VAL A 215 68.91 22.92 -14.59
#